data_AF-P74943-F1
#
_entry.id   AF-P74943-F1
#
_cell.length_a   1.000
_cell.length_b   1.000
_cell.length_c   1.000
_cell.angle_alpha   90.00
_cell.angle_beta   90.00
_cell.angle_gamma   90.00
#
_symmetry.space_group_name_H-M   'P 1'
#
loop_
_entity.id
_entity.type
_entity.pdbx_description
1 polymer ?
#
loop_
_entity_poly.entity_id
_entity_poly.type
_entity_poly.pdbx_seq_one_letter_code
_entity_poly.pdbx_strand_id
1 'polypeptide(L)'
;MTIENEALTLKKRFRGYFPVVVDVETAGFNAQTDALLEICTVTLKMDEDGVLHPASTIHFHVEPFEGANLEKEALEFNGIRDPYSPLRGAVSEQEALKEIYKLIRKEQKAADCSRALWCHTQHST
;
A
#
# COMPACT_ATOMS: atom_id res chain seq x y z
N MET A 1 33.59 -17.68 -1.22
CA MET A 1 32.29 -17.98 -1.84
C MET A 1 31.28 -18.06 -0.71
N THR A 2 30.53 -16.99 -0.47
CA THR A 2 29.36 -17.06 0.40
C THR A 2 28.37 -17.98 -0.30
N ILE A 3 27.99 -19.06 0.37
CA ILE A 3 26.89 -19.91 -0.10
C ILE A 3 25.65 -19.05 0.09
N GLU A 4 25.12 -18.47 -1.00
CA GLU A 4 23.78 -17.86 -0.95
C GLU A 4 22.82 -18.95 -0.49
N ASN A 5 22.36 -18.82 0.75
CA ASN A 5 21.46 -19.78 1.32
C ASN A 5 20.08 -19.51 0.72
N GLU A 6 19.81 -20.08 -0.46
CA GLU A 6 18.61 -19.80 -1.24
C GLU A 6 17.30 -19.99 -0.42
N ALA A 7 17.35 -20.75 0.68
CA ALA A 7 16.27 -20.93 1.65
C ALA A 7 15.85 -19.62 2.35
N LEU A 8 16.75 -18.65 2.49
CA LEU A 8 16.56 -17.36 3.16
C LEU A 8 16.16 -16.24 2.18
N THR A 9 15.65 -16.60 1.00
CA THR A 9 15.16 -15.61 0.03
C THR A 9 13.68 -15.31 0.24
N LEU A 10 13.30 -14.06 -0.03
CA LEU A 10 11.89 -13.61 -0.01
C LEU A 10 11.00 -14.50 -0.89
N LYS A 11 11.51 -14.86 -2.08
CA LYS A 11 10.86 -15.76 -3.04
C LYS A 11 10.52 -17.11 -2.41
N LYS A 12 11.47 -17.80 -1.76
CA LYS A 12 11.17 -19.12 -1.16
C LYS A 12 10.26 -18.99 0.06
N ARG A 13 10.44 -17.96 0.89
CA ARG A 13 9.64 -17.73 2.11
C ARG A 13 8.14 -17.64 1.84
N PHE A 14 7.77 -17.02 0.72
CA PHE A 14 6.37 -16.82 0.32
C PHE A 14 6.03 -17.53 -1.00
N ARG A 15 6.75 -18.60 -1.38
CA ARG A 15 6.44 -19.43 -2.57
C ARG A 15 6.31 -18.64 -3.88
N GLY A 16 7.12 -17.59 -4.04
CA GLY A 16 7.15 -16.71 -5.19
C GLY A 16 6.27 -15.47 -5.05
N TYR A 17 5.56 -15.29 -3.93
CA TYR A 17 4.81 -14.06 -3.69
C TYR A 17 5.69 -12.94 -3.12
N PHE A 18 5.49 -11.73 -3.62
CA PHE A 18 6.11 -10.51 -3.11
C PHE A 18 5.19 -9.86 -2.07
N PRO A 19 5.54 -9.87 -0.77
CA PRO A 19 4.72 -9.27 0.27
C PRO A 19 4.76 -7.74 0.19
N VAL A 20 3.58 -7.14 0.22
CA VAL A 20 3.38 -5.69 0.27
C VAL A 20 2.36 -5.38 1.36
N VAL A 21 2.74 -4.49 2.28
CA VAL A 21 1.85 -3.98 3.32
C VAL A 21 1.12 -2.77 2.75
N VAL A 22 -0.20 -2.77 2.85
CA VAL A 22 -1.06 -1.68 2.36
C VAL A 22 -1.99 -1.26 3.48
N ASP A 23 -2.05 0.04 3.70
CA ASP A 23 -2.96 0.70 4.62
C ASP A 23 -3.74 1.76 3.84
N VAL A 24 -5.03 1.87 4.10
CA VAL A 24 -5.92 2.79 3.39
C VAL A 24 -6.86 3.47 4.37
N GLU A 25 -7.08 4.76 4.16
CA GLU A 25 -8.09 5.53 4.85
C GLU A 25 -9.23 5.81 3.88
N THR A 26 -10.45 5.49 4.28
CA THR A 26 -11.65 5.61 3.43
C THR A 26 -12.70 6.47 4.08
N ALA A 27 -13.58 7.07 3.28
CA ALA A 27 -14.68 7.90 3.75
C ALA A 27 -15.91 7.07 4.20
N GLY A 28 -15.69 5.82 4.60
CA GLY A 28 -16.72 4.87 5.00
C GLY A 28 -16.26 3.42 4.84
N PHE A 29 -17.16 2.47 5.13
CA PHE A 29 -16.84 1.03 5.14
C PHE A 29 -17.18 0.30 3.83
N ASN A 30 -17.91 0.93 2.92
CA ASN A 30 -18.33 0.35 1.66
C ASN A 30 -17.38 0.71 0.52
N ALA A 31 -16.50 -0.24 0.17
CA ALA A 31 -15.50 -0.08 -0.89
C ALA A 31 -16.07 0.20 -2.29
N GLN A 32 -17.38 0.02 -2.54
CA GLN A 32 -17.99 0.32 -3.84
C GLN A 32 -18.49 1.77 -3.95
N THR A 33 -18.76 2.43 -2.82
CA THR A 33 -19.44 3.72 -2.79
C THR A 33 -18.61 4.80 -2.10
N ASP A 34 -17.79 4.41 -1.13
CA ASP A 34 -17.12 5.34 -0.24
C ASP A 34 -15.74 5.68 -0.77
N ALA A 35 -15.34 6.95 -0.67
CA ALA A 35 -14.10 7.43 -1.24
C ALA A 35 -12.85 6.79 -0.60
N LEU A 36 -11.84 6.48 -1.40
CA LEU A 36 -10.48 6.29 -0.91
C LEU A 36 -9.86 7.68 -0.67
N LEU A 37 -9.40 7.92 0.55
CA LEU A 37 -8.85 9.22 0.95
C LEU A 37 -7.35 9.19 1.09
N GLU A 38 -6.76 8.11 1.60
CA GLU A 38 -5.31 7.95 1.72
C GLU A 38 -4.90 6.52 1.44
N ILE A 39 -3.71 6.35 0.89
CA ILE A 39 -3.10 5.04 0.68
C ILE A 39 -1.63 5.09 1.02
N CYS A 40 -1.20 4.20 1.92
CA CYS A 40 0.20 3.97 2.26
C CYS A 40 0.57 2.55 1.86
N THR A 41 1.74 2.40 1.24
CA THR A 41 2.25 1.10 0.80
C THR A 41 3.69 0.96 1.21
N VAL A 42 4.00 -0.14 1.90
CA VAL A 42 5.35 -0.49 2.35
C VAL A 42 5.73 -1.84 1.75
N THR A 43 6.81 -1.86 0.99
CA THR A 43 7.40 -3.10 0.48
C THR A 43 8.35 -3.70 1.49
N LEU A 44 8.60 -5.01 1.38
CA LEU A 44 9.51 -5.71 2.28
C LEU A 44 10.71 -6.26 1.52
N LYS A 45 11.85 -6.26 2.21
CA LYS A 45 13.07 -6.97 1.81
C LYS A 45 13.47 -7.97 2.89
N MET A 46 14.22 -8.97 2.49
CA MET A 46 14.81 -9.96 3.41
C MET A 46 16.33 -9.80 3.37
N ASP A 47 16.96 -9.73 4.53
CA ASP A 47 18.41 -9.70 4.63
C ASP A 47 19.04 -11.10 4.51
N GLU A 48 20.37 -11.17 4.60
CA GLU A 48 21.14 -12.42 4.47
C GLU A 48 20.85 -13.42 5.60
N ASP A 49 20.37 -12.95 6.75
CA ASP A 49 19.99 -13.75 7.91
C ASP A 49 18.53 -14.27 7.82
N GLY A 50 17.80 -13.88 6.77
CA GLY A 50 16.40 -14.28 6.56
C GLY A 50 15.39 -13.43 7.34
N VAL A 51 15.79 -12.27 7.86
CA VAL A 51 14.93 -11.35 8.60
C VAL A 51 14.27 -10.35 7.65
N LEU A 52 12.97 -10.10 7.87
CA LEU A 52 12.19 -9.15 7.08
C LEU A 52 12.38 -7.72 7.60
N HIS A 53 12.61 -6.80 6.66
CA HIS A 53 12.72 -5.37 6.93
C HIS A 53 11.85 -4.57 5.97
N PRO A 54 11.30 -3.42 6.40
CA PRO A 54 10.75 -2.43 5.49
C PRO A 54 11.80 -2.02 4.43
N ALA A 55 11.38 -1.93 3.17
CA ALA A 55 12.22 -1.53 2.06
C ALA A 55 11.87 -0.10 1.61
N SER A 56 10.85 0.03 0.76
CA SER A 56 10.37 1.32 0.28
C SER A 56 9.00 1.62 0.86
N THR A 57 8.76 2.88 1.18
CA THR A 57 7.46 3.40 1.61
C THR A 57 6.99 4.43 0.61
N ILE A 58 5.75 4.31 0.16
CA ILE A 58 5.10 5.28 -0.71
C ILE A 58 3.72 5.60 -0.13
N HIS A 59 3.38 6.87 -0.14
CA HIS A 59 2.18 7.38 0.51
C HIS A 59 1.55 8.48 -0.36
N PHE A 60 0.23 8.43 -0.49
CA PHE A 60 -0.53 9.41 -1.24
C PHE A 60 -1.81 9.79 -0.50
N HIS A 61 -2.13 11.08 -0.54
CA HIS A 61 -3.50 11.54 -0.37
C HIS A 61 -4.24 11.38 -1.70
N VAL A 62 -5.44 10.84 -1.65
CA VAL A 62 -6.28 10.56 -2.82
C VAL A 62 -7.48 11.49 -2.83
N GLU A 63 -7.79 12.01 -4.00
CA GLU A 63 -9.01 12.79 -4.25
C GLU A 63 -10.22 11.85 -4.30
N PRO A 64 -11.34 12.19 -3.63
CA PRO A 64 -12.58 11.44 -3.77
C PRO A 64 -12.99 11.33 -5.24
N PHE A 65 -13.31 10.12 -5.70
CA PHE A 65 -13.81 9.93 -7.05
C PHE A 65 -15.17 10.61 -7.26
N GLU A 66 -15.52 10.88 -8.52
CA GLU A 66 -16.77 11.59 -8.84
C GLU A 66 -18.00 10.81 -8.35
N GLY A 67 -18.83 11.45 -7.52
CA GLY A 67 -20.02 10.83 -6.94
C GLY A 67 -19.75 9.92 -5.74
N ALA A 68 -18.53 9.92 -5.19
CA ALA A 68 -18.22 9.16 -3.97
C ALA A 68 -19.05 9.63 -2.77
N ASN A 69 -19.46 8.65 -1.96
CA ASN A 69 -20.08 8.89 -0.67
C ASN A 69 -19.02 9.28 0.36
N LEU A 70 -19.36 10.24 1.22
CA LEU A 70 -18.49 10.78 2.26
C LEU A 70 -19.23 10.74 3.60
N GLU A 71 -19.02 9.68 4.37
CA GLU A 71 -19.61 9.54 5.70
C GLU A 71 -18.94 10.50 6.68
N LYS A 72 -19.75 11.31 7.38
CA LYS A 72 -19.22 12.32 8.31
C LYS A 72 -18.45 11.68 9.46
N GLU A 73 -18.96 10.56 9.95
CA GLU A 73 -18.35 9.78 11.03
C GLU A 73 -16.98 9.26 10.63
N ALA A 74 -16.80 8.83 9.37
CA ALA A 74 -15.51 8.38 8.85
C ALA A 74 -14.53 9.55 8.69
N LEU A 75 -14.99 10.70 8.21
CA LEU A 75 -14.16 11.90 8.10
C LEU A 75 -13.70 12.43 9.46
N GLU A 76 -14.57 12.38 10.47
CA GLU A 76 -14.23 12.73 11.85
C GLU A 76 -13.25 11.73 12.46
N PHE A 77 -13.45 10.42 12.21
CA PHE A 77 -12.56 9.36 12.67
C PHE A 77 -11.15 9.48 12.08
N ASN A 78 -11.05 9.67 10.76
CA ASN A 78 -9.76 9.80 10.06
C ASN A 78 -9.09 11.17 10.30
N GLY A 79 -9.83 12.14 10.88
CA GLY A 79 -9.36 13.53 11.05
C GLY A 79 -9.32 14.36 9.76
N ILE A 80 -9.84 13.83 8.64
CA ILE A 80 -9.86 14.48 7.32
C ILE A 80 -11.12 15.35 7.22
N ARG A 81 -11.06 16.55 7.80
CA ARG A 81 -12.22 17.47 7.85
C ARG A 81 -12.63 18.03 6.49
N ASP A 82 -11.68 18.23 5.59
CA ASP A 82 -11.91 18.74 4.25
C ASP A 82 -11.15 17.88 3.22
N PRO A 83 -11.83 16.89 2.61
CA PRO A 83 -11.25 16.01 1.59
C PRO A 83 -10.73 16.75 0.36
N TYR A 84 -11.27 17.93 0.06
CA TYR A 84 -10.93 18.75 -1.11
C TYR A 84 -9.94 19.87 -0.79
N SER A 85 -9.40 19.90 0.42
CA SER A 85 -8.45 20.93 0.83
C SER A 85 -7.20 20.90 -0.08
N PRO A 86 -6.85 22.02 -0.74
CA PRO A 86 -5.65 22.09 -1.58
C PRO A 86 -4.35 21.78 -0.81
N LEU A 87 -4.38 21.93 0.52
CA LEU A 87 -3.24 21.65 1.40
C LEU A 87 -2.95 20.15 1.54
N ARG A 88 -3.90 19.26 1.20
CA ARG A 88 -3.68 17.81 1.17
C ARG A 88 -2.74 17.40 0.04
N GLY A 89 -2.62 18.20 -1.03
CA GLY A 89 -1.85 17.80 -2.21
C GLY A 89 -2.31 16.46 -2.78
N ALA A 90 -3.63 16.22 -2.73
CA ALA A 90 -4.22 14.97 -3.15
C ALA A 90 -4.04 14.76 -4.66
N VAL A 91 -3.86 13.50 -5.05
CA VAL A 91 -3.75 13.08 -6.44
C VAL A 91 -4.93 12.20 -6.81
N SER A 92 -5.16 12.04 -8.11
CA SER A 92 -6.17 11.08 -8.57
C SER A 92 -5.82 9.65 -8.16
N GLU A 93 -6.83 8.82 -7.89
CA GLU A 93 -6.66 7.40 -7.57
C GLU A 93 -5.80 6.68 -8.64
N GLN A 94 -6.03 7.00 -9.91
CA GLN A 94 -5.30 6.44 -11.03
C GLN A 94 -3.80 6.76 -10.96
N GLU A 95 -3.44 7.99 -10.57
CA GLU A 95 -2.05 8.42 -10.44
C GLU A 95 -1.36 7.73 -9.26
N ALA A 96 -2.01 7.71 -8.08
CA ALA A 96 -1.50 7.05 -6.89
C ALA A 96 -1.23 5.55 -7.15
N LEU A 97 -2.24 4.83 -7.68
CA LEU A 97 -2.12 3.41 -7.97
C LEU A 97 -1.05 3.12 -9.04
N LYS A 98 -0.92 3.98 -10.05
CA LYS A 98 0.08 3.82 -11.11
C LYS A 98 1.50 3.86 -10.54
N GLU A 99 1.81 4.83 -9.68
CA GLU A 99 3.15 4.93 -9.08
C GLU A 99 3.40 3.81 -8.05
N ILE A 100 2.37 3.41 -7.28
CA ILE A 100 2.44 2.23 -6.39
C ILE A 100 2.77 0.96 -7.19
N TYR A 101 2.02 0.68 -8.26
CA TYR A 101 2.26 -0.51 -9.08
C TYR A 101 3.64 -0.51 -9.74
N LYS A 102 4.13 0.66 -10.15
CA LYS A 102 5.46 0.81 -10.75
C LYS A 102 6.56 0.48 -9.74
N LEU A 103 6.44 0.96 -8.50
CA LEU A 103 7.37 0.62 -7.42
C LEU A 103 7.33 -0.88 -7.11
N ILE A 104 6.14 -1.45 -6.90
CA ILE A 104 5.95 -2.87 -6.59
C ILE A 104 6.55 -3.74 -7.70
N ARG A 105 6.27 -3.45 -8.98
CA ARG A 105 6.81 -4.23 -10.11
C ARG A 105 8.34 -4.18 -10.19
N LYS A 106 8.94 -3.02 -9.90
CA LYS A 106 10.40 -2.86 -9.87
C LYS A 106 11.03 -3.74 -8.79
N GLU A 107 10.49 -3.70 -7.58
CA GLU A 107 11.05 -4.45 -6.44
C GLU A 107 10.71 -5.94 -6.49
N GLN A 108 9.51 -6.29 -6.96
CA GLN A 108 9.12 -7.67 -7.23
C GLN A 108 10.11 -8.33 -8.21
N LYS A 109 10.48 -7.63 -9.28
CA LYS A 109 11.46 -8.12 -10.26
C LYS A 109 12.86 -8.26 -9.64
N ALA A 110 13.25 -7.35 -8.76
CA ALA A 110 14.52 -7.43 -8.04
C ALA A 110 14.55 -8.61 -7.04
N ALA A 111 13.42 -8.94 -6.43
CA ALA A 111 13.27 -10.06 -5.50
C ALA A 111 12.93 -11.40 -6.18
N ASP A 112 12.94 -11.45 -7.52
CA ASP A 112 12.60 -12.63 -8.34
C ASP A 112 11.26 -13.31 -7.96
N CYS A 113 10.28 -12.50 -7.56
CA CYS A 113 8.94 -12.95 -7.19
C CYS A 113 7.98 -12.89 -8.40
N SER A 114 7.03 -13.82 -8.48
CA SER A 114 6.10 -13.96 -9.60
C SER A 114 4.84 -13.10 -9.47
N ARG A 115 4.36 -12.84 -8.25
CA ARG A 115 3.13 -12.06 -8.01
C ARG A 115 3.18 -11.32 -6.69
N ALA A 116 2.65 -10.10 -6.62
CA ALA A 116 2.48 -9.39 -5.36
C ALA A 116 1.27 -9.90 -4.57
N LEU A 117 1.43 -10.02 -3.24
CA LEU A 117 0.35 -10.23 -2.29
C LEU A 117 0.19 -8.97 -1.44
N TRP A 118 -1.03 -8.48 -1.33
CA TRP A 118 -1.36 -7.34 -0.49
C TRP A 118 -1.89 -7.84 0.85
N CYS A 119 -1.27 -7.38 1.93
CA CYS A 119 -1.84 -7.51 3.26
C CYS A 119 -2.49 -6.18 3.61
N HIS A 120 -3.82 -6.16 3.67
CA HIS A 120 -4.58 -5.03 4.16
C HIS A 120 -4.73 -5.17 5.67
N THR A 121 -4.32 -4.15 6.43
CA THR A 121 -4.69 -4.01 7.84
C THR A 121 -5.73 -2.92 7.95
N GLN A 122 -7.00 -3.26 8.24
CA GLN A 122 -7.96 -2.21 8.61
C GLN A 122 -7.60 -1.78 10.04
N HIS A 123 -7.12 -0.56 10.23
CA HIS A 123 -7.06 0.04 11.55
C HIS A 123 -8.45 0.59 11.90
N SER A 124 -9.28 -0.27 12.49
CA SER A 124 -10.46 0.18 13.24
C SER A 124 -10.07 0.15 14.73
N THR A 125 -9.48 1.23 15.21
CA THR A 125 -9.21 1.42 16.66
C THR A 125 -10.33 2.19 17.34
#